data_AF-A0A9E5P3F0-F1
#
_entry.id   AF-A0A9E5P3F0-F1
#
_cell.length_a   1.000
_cell.length_b   1.000
_cell.length_c   1.000
_cell.angle_alpha   90.00
_cell.angle_beta   90.00
_cell.angle_gamma   90.00
#
_symmetry.space_group_name_H-M   'P 1'
#
loop_
_entity.id
_entity.type
_entity.pdbx_description
1 polymer ?
#
loop_
_entity_poly.entity_id
_entity_poly.type
_entity_poly.pdbx_seq_one_letter_code
_entity_poly.pdbx_strand_id
1 'polypeptide(L)'
;MVKAITFDCWDTLLDDDASRTKKRKEYFRQILNENGFPMTEAEIDELFLKEATLFQNHIVEHRKTQNSEIRVKTIVELAHVDIPASEMGKMADYCDRIALEYRPPVVTGVKEVLEVLTKSYKLAVICNTGWHSGVTVRRLLEEYNFTVYFSHLTFSDEAGVAKPHKQIFEYTLDKLNCRTEDAVHIGDSEYSDIVGAKEAKMRAILFAGVNDKYKDNNSADLTISTYDNLVDILENMP
;
A
#
# COMPACT_ATOMS: atom_id res chain seq x y z
N MET A 1 23.01 -11.30 10.01
CA MET A 1 22.92 -11.74 8.60
C MET A 1 21.44 -11.72 8.21
N VAL A 2 21.09 -11.10 7.08
CA VAL A 2 19.69 -11.02 6.63
C VAL A 2 19.15 -12.43 6.36
N LYS A 3 17.94 -12.74 6.83
CA LYS A 3 17.22 -14.01 6.60
C LYS A 3 15.83 -13.80 5.97
N ALA A 4 15.22 -12.65 6.21
CA ALA A 4 13.90 -12.31 5.70
C ALA A 4 13.90 -10.92 5.05
N ILE A 5 13.13 -10.78 3.98
CA ILE A 5 12.90 -9.53 3.30
C ILE A 5 11.39 -9.33 3.22
N THR A 6 10.93 -8.15 3.63
CA THR A 6 9.53 -7.77 3.53
C THR A 6 9.40 -6.61 2.57
N PHE A 7 8.40 -6.63 1.70
CA PHE A 7 8.14 -5.59 0.71
C PHE A 7 6.82 -4.87 1.01
N ASP A 8 6.78 -3.56 0.81
CA ASP A 8 5.51 -2.89 0.54
C ASP A 8 4.94 -3.32 -0.83
N CYS A 9 3.67 -3.05 -1.09
CA CYS A 9 3.01 -3.36 -2.35
C CYS A 9 3.03 -2.20 -3.35
N TRP A 10 2.54 -1.03 -2.95
CA TRP A 10 2.25 0.09 -3.86
C TRP A 10 3.49 0.96 -4.03
N ASP A 11 3.77 1.41 -5.24
CA ASP A 11 5.00 2.10 -5.64
C ASP A 11 6.31 1.35 -5.33
N THR A 12 6.21 0.09 -4.88
CA THR A 12 7.32 -0.80 -4.55
C THR A 12 7.31 -2.06 -5.43
N LEU A 13 6.22 -2.84 -5.40
CA LEU A 13 6.04 -4.01 -6.28
C LEU A 13 5.17 -3.68 -7.49
N LEU A 14 4.14 -2.86 -7.28
CA LEU A 14 3.16 -2.42 -8.28
C LEU A 14 3.10 -0.89 -8.29
N ASP A 15 3.13 -0.28 -9.47
CA ASP A 15 3.09 1.18 -9.64
C ASP A 15 1.67 1.71 -9.38
N ASP A 16 1.50 2.54 -8.34
CA ASP A 16 0.22 3.18 -8.01
C ASP A 16 -0.03 4.48 -8.80
N ASP A 17 0.15 4.42 -10.12
CA ASP A 17 -0.20 5.50 -11.04
C ASP A 17 -1.58 6.17 -10.80
N ALA A 18 -1.68 7.43 -11.23
CA ALA A 18 -2.86 8.27 -10.98
C ALA A 18 -4.16 7.83 -11.70
N SER A 19 -4.13 6.84 -12.61
CA SER A 19 -5.27 6.44 -13.44
C SER A 19 -6.43 5.90 -12.62
N ARG A 20 -6.16 5.07 -11.59
CA ARG A 20 -7.21 4.52 -10.72
C ARG A 20 -7.85 5.60 -9.87
N THR A 21 -7.05 6.53 -9.34
CA THR A 21 -7.56 7.69 -8.60
C THR A 21 -8.43 8.57 -9.48
N LYS A 22 -8.01 8.84 -10.73
CA LYS A 22 -8.83 9.58 -11.70
C LYS A 22 -10.18 8.90 -11.96
N LYS A 23 -10.19 7.58 -12.17
CA LYS A 23 -11.42 6.82 -12.41
C LYS A 23 -12.36 6.78 -11.21
N ARG A 24 -11.84 6.67 -9.98
CA ARG A 24 -12.65 6.82 -8.76
C ARG A 24 -13.35 8.17 -8.73
N LYS A 25 -12.63 9.25 -9.00
CA LYS A 25 -13.18 10.61 -9.02
C LYS A 25 -14.24 10.78 -10.10
N GLU A 26 -14.01 10.27 -11.31
CA GLU A 26 -15.00 10.25 -12.40
C GLU A 26 -16.26 9.49 -11.99
N TYR A 27 -16.12 8.31 -11.38
CA TYR A 27 -17.25 7.51 -10.91
C TYR A 27 -18.05 8.19 -9.79
N PHE A 28 -17.36 8.81 -8.82
CA PHE A 28 -18.02 9.60 -7.77
C PHE A 28 -18.81 10.76 -8.35
N ARG A 29 -18.20 11.51 -9.28
CA ARG A 29 -18.88 12.62 -9.95
C ARG A 29 -20.13 12.14 -10.69
N GLN A 30 -20.04 11.01 -11.39
CA GLN A 30 -21.17 10.42 -12.08
C GLN A 30 -22.32 10.10 -11.10
N ILE A 31 -22.05 9.33 -10.05
CA ILE A 31 -23.07 8.89 -9.09
C ILE A 31 -23.72 10.09 -8.38
N LEU A 32 -22.92 11.07 -7.96
CA LEU A 32 -23.44 12.28 -7.31
C LEU A 32 -24.33 13.09 -8.24
N ASN A 33 -23.92 13.28 -9.51
CA ASN A 33 -24.72 13.96 -10.51
C ASN A 33 -26.05 13.24 -10.80
N GLU A 34 -26.01 11.91 -10.94
CA GLU A 34 -27.19 11.07 -11.18
C GLU A 34 -28.19 11.11 -10.01
N ASN A 35 -27.71 11.36 -8.79
CA ASN A 35 -28.53 11.50 -7.58
C ASN A 35 -28.92 12.96 -7.27
N GLY A 36 -28.76 13.89 -8.22
CA GLY A 36 -29.23 15.27 -8.09
C GLY A 36 -28.27 16.22 -7.38
N PHE A 37 -27.01 15.82 -7.17
CA PHE A 37 -25.95 16.63 -6.58
C PHE A 37 -24.85 16.90 -7.62
N PRO A 38 -25.09 17.80 -8.58
CA PRO A 38 -24.12 18.10 -9.63
C PRO A 38 -22.83 18.65 -9.03
N MET A 39 -21.70 18.03 -9.34
CA MET A 39 -20.37 18.48 -8.93
C MET A 39 -19.43 18.67 -10.11
N THR A 40 -18.58 19.69 -9.99
CA THR A 40 -17.44 19.95 -10.86
C THR A 40 -16.28 18.99 -10.53
N GLU A 41 -15.32 18.88 -11.45
CA GLU A 41 -14.10 18.09 -11.22
C GLU A 41 -13.29 18.64 -10.04
N ALA A 42 -13.21 19.96 -9.90
CA ALA A 42 -12.47 20.61 -8.82
C ALA A 42 -13.08 20.32 -7.44
N GLU A 43 -14.40 20.30 -7.31
CA GLU A 43 -15.08 19.96 -6.06
C GLU A 43 -14.80 18.50 -5.66
N ILE A 44 -14.82 17.58 -6.63
CA ILE A 44 -14.48 16.17 -6.38
C ILE A 44 -13.01 16.01 -5.98
N ASP A 45 -12.10 16.73 -6.64
CA ASP A 45 -10.68 16.74 -6.27
C ASP A 45 -10.47 17.21 -4.83
N GLU A 46 -11.15 18.28 -4.43
CA GLU A 46 -11.10 18.82 -3.07
C GLU A 46 -11.64 17.82 -2.04
N LEU A 47 -12.75 17.14 -2.34
CA LEU A 47 -13.32 16.11 -1.46
C LEU A 47 -12.35 14.94 -1.25
N PHE A 48 -11.73 14.43 -2.32
CA PHE A 48 -10.74 13.35 -2.22
C PHE A 48 -9.49 13.79 -1.45
N LEU A 49 -9.06 15.04 -1.59
CA LEU A 49 -7.92 15.57 -0.83
C LEU A 49 -8.22 15.66 0.67
N LYS A 50 -9.42 16.17 1.02
CA LYS A 50 -9.90 16.23 2.41
C LYS A 50 -10.03 14.84 3.01
N GLU A 51 -10.64 13.91 2.29
CA GLU A 51 -10.77 12.52 2.74
C GLU A 51 -9.41 11.85 2.93
N ALA A 52 -8.46 12.03 2.00
CA ALA A 52 -7.12 11.46 2.14
C ALA A 52 -6.40 11.98 3.39
N THR A 53 -6.60 13.25 3.75
CA THR A 53 -6.06 13.82 5.00
C THR A 53 -6.71 13.19 6.23
N LEU A 54 -8.03 13.04 6.24
CA LEU A 54 -8.74 12.38 7.34
C LEU A 54 -8.33 10.91 7.49
N PHE A 55 -8.16 10.19 6.38
CA PHE A 55 -7.68 8.82 6.36
C PHE A 55 -6.28 8.69 6.96
N GLN A 56 -5.35 9.58 6.61
CA GLN A 56 -4.01 9.58 7.18
C GLN A 56 -4.02 9.91 8.67
N ASN A 57 -4.81 10.89 9.10
CA ASN A 57 -4.98 11.22 10.52
C ASN A 57 -5.55 10.02 11.29
N HIS A 58 -6.53 9.31 10.72
CA HIS A 58 -7.10 8.11 11.33
C HIS A 58 -6.04 6.99 11.52
N ILE A 59 -5.14 6.79 10.54
CA ILE A 59 -4.03 5.85 10.68
C ILE A 59 -3.10 6.26 11.83
N VAL A 60 -2.74 7.54 11.91
CA VAL A 60 -1.85 8.05 12.96
C VAL A 60 -2.47 7.89 14.35
N GLU A 61 -3.75 8.25 14.49
CA GLU A 61 -4.45 8.26 15.78
C GLU A 61 -4.86 6.86 16.24
N HIS A 62 -5.34 6.02 15.32
CA HIS A 62 -5.96 4.74 15.65
C HIS A 62 -5.17 3.52 15.20
N ARG A 63 -4.07 3.71 14.45
CA ARG A 63 -3.20 2.65 13.93
C ARG A 63 -3.93 1.67 13.02
N LYS A 64 -5.00 2.11 12.37
CA LYS A 64 -5.88 1.29 11.53
C LYS A 64 -6.15 1.98 10.21
N THR A 65 -6.31 1.19 9.17
CA THR A 65 -6.80 1.65 7.89
C THR A 65 -8.33 1.54 7.85
N GLN A 66 -8.97 2.48 7.14
CA GLN A 66 -10.40 2.42 6.83
C GLN A 66 -10.62 1.77 5.45
N ASN A 67 -11.61 0.89 5.34
CA ASN A 67 -11.97 0.24 4.09
C ASN A 67 -12.71 1.20 3.14
N SER A 68 -12.96 0.77 1.90
CA SER A 68 -13.63 1.58 0.87
C SER A 68 -15.01 2.09 1.30
N GLU A 69 -15.80 1.31 2.05
CA GLU A 69 -17.11 1.72 2.55
C GLU A 69 -17.04 2.95 3.46
N ILE A 70 -16.14 2.93 4.45
CA ILE A 70 -15.94 4.05 5.36
C ILE A 70 -15.43 5.27 4.59
N ARG A 71 -14.49 5.06 3.66
CA ARG A 71 -13.91 6.16 2.86
C ARG A 71 -14.95 6.81 1.93
N VAL A 72 -15.80 6.02 1.27
CA VAL A 72 -16.95 6.53 0.49
C VAL A 72 -17.88 7.33 1.37
N LYS A 73 -18.26 6.79 2.54
CA LYS A 73 -19.12 7.47 3.50
C LYS A 73 -18.53 8.81 3.92
N THR A 74 -17.24 8.87 4.23
CA THR A 74 -16.55 10.12 4.57
C THR A 74 -16.65 11.16 3.45
N ILE A 75 -16.47 10.76 2.19
CA ILE A 75 -16.62 11.69 1.05
C ILE A 75 -18.06 12.21 0.93
N VAL A 76 -19.06 11.34 1.07
CA VAL A 76 -20.48 11.72 1.04
C VAL A 76 -20.83 12.68 2.17
N GLU A 77 -20.29 12.45 3.38
CA GLU A 77 -20.46 13.33 4.52
C GLU A 77 -19.77 14.70 4.31
N LEU A 78 -18.55 14.72 3.77
CA LEU A 78 -17.83 15.94 3.40
C LEU A 78 -18.52 16.73 2.29
N ALA A 79 -19.22 16.04 1.39
CA ALA A 79 -20.02 16.63 0.33
C ALA A 79 -21.32 17.25 0.84
N HIS A 80 -21.75 16.93 2.06
CA HIS A 80 -23.04 17.34 2.64
C HIS A 80 -24.24 16.95 1.77
N VAL A 81 -24.20 15.74 1.20
CA VAL A 81 -25.24 15.19 0.34
C VAL A 81 -25.88 13.95 0.97
N ASP A 82 -27.11 13.65 0.57
CA ASP A 82 -27.83 12.46 0.99
C ASP A 82 -28.12 11.59 -0.24
N ILE A 83 -27.39 10.47 -0.36
CA ILE A 83 -27.57 9.50 -1.45
C ILE A 83 -27.96 8.14 -0.88
N PRO A 84 -28.71 7.31 -1.64
CA PRO A 84 -29.13 6.00 -1.16
C PRO A 84 -27.94 5.12 -0.74
N ALA A 85 -28.10 4.35 0.34
CA ALA A 85 -27.07 3.42 0.80
C ALA A 85 -26.65 2.39 -0.26
N SER A 86 -27.54 2.05 -1.18
CA SER A 86 -27.22 1.20 -2.34
C SER A 86 -26.21 1.84 -3.29
N GLU A 87 -26.24 3.16 -3.47
CA GLU A 87 -25.27 3.87 -4.31
C GLU A 87 -23.91 3.93 -3.62
N MET A 88 -23.88 4.23 -2.31
CA MET A 88 -22.63 4.16 -1.53
C MET A 88 -22.00 2.76 -1.58
N GLY A 89 -22.81 1.70 -1.50
CA GLY A 89 -22.35 0.32 -1.64
C GLY A 89 -21.69 0.06 -2.99
N LYS A 90 -22.33 0.49 -4.10
CA LYS A 90 -21.74 0.37 -5.46
C LYS A 90 -20.43 1.15 -5.58
N MET A 91 -20.35 2.35 -5.00
CA MET A 91 -19.13 3.15 -4.98
C MET A 91 -18.01 2.46 -4.22
N ALA A 92 -18.31 1.86 -3.07
CA ALA A 92 -17.34 1.13 -2.26
C ALA A 92 -16.82 -0.12 -2.98
N ASP A 93 -17.71 -0.90 -3.58
CA ASP A 93 -17.39 -2.07 -4.39
C ASP A 93 -16.52 -1.70 -5.61
N TYR A 94 -16.88 -0.61 -6.29
CA TYR A 94 -16.10 -0.09 -7.42
C TYR A 94 -14.70 0.31 -6.98
N CYS A 95 -14.57 1.09 -5.90
CA CYS A 95 -13.28 1.54 -5.39
C CYS A 95 -12.35 0.40 -4.98
N ASP A 96 -12.91 -0.65 -4.36
CA ASP A 96 -12.18 -1.84 -3.97
C ASP A 96 -11.69 -2.61 -5.19
N ARG A 97 -12.57 -2.86 -6.17
CA ARG A 97 -12.27 -3.78 -7.27
C ARG A 97 -11.59 -3.15 -8.47
N ILE A 98 -11.53 -1.82 -8.57
CA ILE A 98 -11.04 -1.14 -9.77
C ILE A 98 -9.62 -1.57 -10.20
N ALA A 99 -8.76 -1.96 -9.26
CA ALA A 99 -7.40 -2.43 -9.58
C ALA A 99 -7.38 -3.82 -10.25
N LEU A 100 -8.47 -4.58 -10.22
CA LEU A 100 -8.57 -5.84 -10.96
C LEU A 100 -8.97 -5.61 -12.42
N GLU A 101 -9.67 -4.51 -12.71
CA GLU A 101 -10.03 -4.10 -14.07
C GLU A 101 -8.90 -3.27 -14.71
N TYR A 102 -8.40 -2.28 -13.97
CA TYR A 102 -7.31 -1.39 -14.37
C TYR A 102 -6.07 -1.73 -13.55
N ARG A 103 -5.43 -2.84 -13.93
CA ARG A 103 -4.30 -3.37 -13.18
C ARG A 103 -3.11 -2.42 -13.20
N PRO A 104 -2.49 -2.14 -12.02
CA PRO A 104 -1.26 -1.36 -11.95
C PRO A 104 -0.13 -2.09 -12.67
N PRO A 105 0.76 -1.40 -13.38
CA PRO A 105 1.93 -2.04 -13.95
C PRO A 105 2.83 -2.60 -12.84
N VAL A 106 3.52 -3.70 -13.15
CA VAL A 106 4.57 -4.23 -12.28
C VAL A 106 5.78 -3.29 -12.35
N VAL A 107 6.36 -2.96 -11.20
CA VAL A 107 7.57 -2.15 -11.15
C VAL A 107 8.73 -2.89 -11.81
N THR A 108 9.51 -2.18 -12.63
CA THR A 108 10.62 -2.74 -13.41
C THR A 108 11.61 -3.51 -12.53
N GLY A 109 11.92 -4.76 -12.89
CA GLY A 109 12.90 -5.61 -12.20
C GLY A 109 12.33 -6.42 -11.02
N VAL A 110 11.07 -6.21 -10.62
CA VAL A 110 10.45 -6.93 -9.49
C VAL A 110 10.44 -8.44 -9.71
N LYS A 111 10.06 -8.90 -10.90
CA LYS A 111 9.94 -10.33 -11.14
C LYS A 111 11.30 -11.02 -11.04
N GLU A 112 12.30 -10.44 -11.71
CA GLU A 112 13.67 -10.93 -11.74
C GLU A 112 14.28 -10.95 -10.34
N VAL A 113 14.08 -9.90 -9.55
CA VAL A 113 14.66 -9.84 -8.20
C VAL A 113 13.97 -10.81 -7.23
N LEU A 114 12.65 -10.99 -7.30
CA LEU A 114 11.94 -11.96 -6.47
C LEU A 114 12.39 -13.40 -6.77
N GLU A 115 12.56 -13.75 -8.05
CA GLU A 115 13.08 -15.06 -8.48
C GLU A 115 14.48 -15.37 -7.91
N VAL A 116 15.34 -14.36 -7.77
CA VAL A 116 16.68 -14.54 -7.21
C VAL A 116 16.64 -14.57 -5.68
N LEU A 117 15.93 -13.63 -5.04
CA LEU A 117 15.90 -13.50 -3.59
C LEU A 117 15.27 -14.70 -2.89
N THR A 118 14.27 -15.34 -3.48
CA THR A 118 13.63 -16.54 -2.92
C THR A 118 14.58 -17.73 -2.73
N LYS A 119 15.75 -17.74 -3.38
CA LYS A 119 16.76 -18.79 -3.22
C LYS A 119 17.48 -18.73 -1.87
N SER A 120 17.55 -17.54 -1.26
CA SER A 120 18.35 -17.29 -0.06
C SER A 120 17.56 -16.67 1.10
N TYR A 121 16.41 -16.06 0.82
CA TYR A 121 15.62 -15.31 1.80
C TYR A 121 14.16 -15.75 1.84
N LYS A 122 13.56 -15.66 3.02
CA LYS A 122 12.10 -15.73 3.16
C LYS A 122 11.51 -14.37 2.79
N LEU A 123 10.56 -14.35 1.86
CA LEU A 123 9.93 -13.12 1.41
C LEU A 123 8.52 -12.98 1.99
N ALA A 124 8.11 -11.77 2.31
CA ALA A 124 6.72 -11.44 2.61
C ALA A 124 6.30 -10.07 2.08
N VAL A 125 5.00 -9.84 1.97
CA VAL A 125 4.43 -8.50 1.72
C VAL A 125 3.84 -7.95 3.02
N ILE A 126 4.03 -6.65 3.27
CA ILE A 126 3.35 -5.88 4.30
C ILE A 126 2.72 -4.67 3.64
N CYS A 127 1.40 -4.66 3.51
CA CYS A 127 0.67 -3.62 2.78
C CYS A 127 -0.41 -2.97 3.66
N ASN A 128 -0.38 -1.64 3.74
CA ASN A 128 -1.51 -0.89 4.28
C ASN A 128 -2.62 -0.87 3.23
N THR A 129 -3.81 -1.32 3.62
CA THR A 129 -5.01 -1.31 2.77
C THR A 129 -5.75 0.02 2.88
N GLY A 130 -6.76 0.22 2.04
CA GLY A 130 -7.54 1.45 2.08
C GLY A 130 -8.65 1.42 1.06
N TRP A 131 -8.41 2.01 -0.12
CA TRP A 131 -9.34 1.85 -1.23
C TRP A 131 -9.48 0.38 -1.64
N HIS A 132 -8.37 -0.36 -1.64
CA HIS A 132 -8.32 -1.79 -1.92
C HIS A 132 -8.21 -2.57 -0.61
N SER A 133 -9.07 -3.58 -0.45
CA SER A 133 -9.01 -4.55 0.64
C SER A 133 -7.85 -5.53 0.46
N GLY A 134 -7.45 -6.20 1.55
CA GLY A 134 -6.44 -7.25 1.51
C GLY A 134 -6.83 -8.38 0.54
N VAL A 135 -8.12 -8.68 0.43
CA VAL A 135 -8.66 -9.66 -0.54
C VAL A 135 -8.38 -9.22 -1.99
N THR A 136 -8.63 -7.96 -2.33
CA THR A 136 -8.37 -7.44 -3.67
C THR A 136 -6.88 -7.42 -3.97
N VAL A 137 -6.05 -6.91 -3.05
CA VAL A 137 -4.60 -6.86 -3.25
C VAL A 137 -4.01 -8.27 -3.39
N ARG A 138 -4.45 -9.22 -2.56
CA ARG A 138 -4.07 -10.63 -2.67
C ARG A 138 -4.39 -11.21 -4.05
N ARG A 139 -5.63 -11.01 -4.52
CA ARG A 139 -6.05 -11.47 -5.85
C ARG A 139 -5.21 -10.83 -6.96
N LEU A 140 -4.87 -9.55 -6.84
CA LEU A 140 -4.03 -8.88 -7.81
C LEU A 140 -2.62 -9.51 -7.87
N LEU A 141 -2.02 -9.81 -6.71
CA LEU A 141 -0.74 -10.51 -6.63
C LEU A 141 -0.82 -11.94 -7.19
N GLU A 142 -1.96 -12.62 -7.03
CA GLU A 142 -2.21 -13.94 -7.64
C GLU A 142 -2.27 -13.86 -9.17
N GLU A 143 -2.96 -12.86 -9.73
CA GLU A 143 -3.06 -12.64 -11.18
C GLU A 143 -1.69 -12.30 -11.82
N TYR A 144 -0.77 -11.70 -11.04
CA TYR A 144 0.63 -11.50 -11.43
C TYR A 144 1.55 -12.71 -11.17
N ASN A 145 1.02 -13.81 -10.62
CA ASN A 145 1.79 -14.97 -10.15
C ASN A 145 2.88 -14.61 -9.13
N PHE A 146 2.68 -13.57 -8.33
CA PHE A 146 3.66 -13.13 -7.33
C PHE A 146 3.54 -13.89 -6.01
N THR A 147 2.37 -14.43 -5.70
CA THR A 147 2.14 -15.17 -4.46
C THR A 147 3.05 -16.40 -4.31
N VAL A 148 3.57 -16.95 -5.40
CA VAL A 148 4.52 -18.08 -5.38
C VAL A 148 5.88 -17.71 -4.75
N TYR A 149 6.23 -16.43 -4.71
CA TYR A 149 7.50 -15.95 -4.14
C TYR A 149 7.42 -15.65 -2.65
N PHE A 150 6.21 -15.38 -2.14
CA PHE A 150 6.03 -14.89 -0.78
C PHE A 150 5.58 -16.01 0.16
N SER A 151 6.34 -16.21 1.23
CA SER A 151 5.98 -17.11 2.32
C SER A 151 4.79 -16.60 3.14
N HIS A 152 4.56 -15.29 3.14
CA HIS A 152 3.42 -14.68 3.82
C HIS A 152 2.99 -13.36 3.17
N LEU A 153 1.70 -13.02 3.27
CA LEU A 153 1.15 -11.73 2.84
C LEU A 153 0.37 -11.15 4.02
N THR A 154 0.78 -9.98 4.50
CA THR A 154 0.14 -9.24 5.59
C THR A 154 -0.53 -8.00 5.05
N PHE A 155 -1.84 -7.88 5.30
CA PHE A 155 -2.66 -6.72 4.97
C PHE A 155 -3.19 -6.09 6.26
N SER A 156 -3.17 -4.75 6.36
CA SER A 156 -3.50 -4.07 7.62
C SER A 156 -4.95 -4.24 8.09
N ASP A 157 -5.90 -4.44 7.16
CA ASP A 157 -7.30 -4.74 7.47
C ASP A 157 -7.45 -6.15 8.09
N GLU A 158 -6.71 -7.13 7.59
CA GLU A 158 -6.67 -8.49 8.13
C GLU A 158 -5.90 -8.56 9.47
N ALA A 159 -4.80 -7.82 9.59
CA ALA A 159 -3.95 -7.79 10.79
C ALA A 159 -4.54 -6.92 11.92
N GLY A 160 -5.49 -6.04 11.61
CA GLY A 160 -6.11 -5.12 12.57
C GLY A 160 -5.20 -3.98 13.04
N VAL A 161 -4.04 -3.81 12.41
CA VAL A 161 -3.04 -2.79 12.69
C VAL A 161 -2.32 -2.41 11.39
N ALA A 162 -2.05 -1.12 11.22
CA ALA A 162 -1.41 -0.54 10.04
C ALA A 162 0.04 -0.12 10.32
N LYS A 163 0.87 -0.13 9.27
CA LYS A 163 2.13 0.61 9.25
C LYS A 163 1.86 2.11 9.53
N PRO A 164 2.75 2.81 10.27
CA PRO A 164 4.08 2.39 10.70
C PRO A 164 4.15 1.56 11.97
N HIS A 165 3.01 1.17 12.56
CA HIS A 165 3.06 0.56 13.87
C HIS A 165 3.82 -0.78 13.85
N LYS A 166 4.89 -0.88 14.65
CA LYS A 166 5.81 -2.04 14.68
C LYS A 166 5.15 -3.42 14.75
N GLN A 167 3.96 -3.53 15.35
CA GLN A 167 3.25 -4.80 15.51
C GLN A 167 2.93 -5.48 14.17
N ILE A 168 2.69 -4.74 13.08
CA ILE A 168 2.44 -5.35 11.77
C ILE A 168 3.70 -6.05 11.22
N PHE A 169 4.87 -5.46 11.49
CA PHE A 169 6.17 -6.01 11.13
C PHE A 169 6.54 -7.21 11.99
N GLU A 170 6.38 -7.08 13.31
CA GLU A 170 6.59 -8.15 14.29
C GLU A 170 5.70 -9.37 13.98
N TYR A 171 4.41 -9.13 13.71
CA TYR A 171 3.45 -10.15 13.27
C TYR A 171 3.92 -10.86 12.01
N THR A 172 4.34 -10.11 10.99
CA THR A 172 4.78 -10.69 9.71
C THR A 172 6.02 -11.57 9.89
N LEU A 173 6.99 -11.12 10.70
CA LEU A 173 8.21 -11.88 10.94
C LEU A 173 8.01 -13.10 11.83
N ASP A 174 7.05 -13.07 12.76
CA ASP A 174 6.59 -14.25 13.49
C ASP A 174 6.11 -15.34 12.50
N LYS A 175 5.31 -14.97 11.49
CA LYS A 175 4.88 -15.90 10.43
C LYS A 175 6.03 -16.45 9.60
N LEU A 176 7.10 -15.67 9.43
CA LEU A 176 8.32 -16.14 8.77
C LEU A 176 9.25 -16.94 9.70
N ASN A 177 8.97 -17.02 11.00
CA ASN A 177 9.88 -17.55 12.02
C ASN A 177 11.26 -16.86 11.97
N CYS A 178 11.24 -15.53 11.89
CA CYS A 178 12.44 -14.68 11.82
C CYS A 178 12.41 -13.61 12.90
N ARG A 179 13.60 -13.15 13.33
CA ARG A 179 13.76 -12.01 14.23
C ARG A 179 13.73 -10.71 13.41
N THR A 180 13.25 -9.62 13.99
CA THR A 180 13.27 -8.28 13.37
C THR A 180 14.68 -7.82 12.98
N GLU A 181 15.66 -8.09 13.85
CA GLU A 181 17.08 -7.79 13.62
C GLU A 181 17.69 -8.54 12.41
N ASP A 182 17.13 -9.70 12.07
CA ASP A 182 17.56 -10.52 10.93
C ASP A 182 16.80 -10.17 9.63
N ALA A 183 16.01 -9.11 9.62
CA ALA A 183 15.13 -8.77 8.51
C ALA A 183 15.36 -7.37 7.95
N VAL A 184 14.99 -7.20 6.68
CA VAL A 184 14.99 -5.92 5.96
C VAL A 184 13.57 -5.65 5.45
N HIS A 185 13.10 -4.42 5.59
CA HIS A 185 11.90 -3.94 4.91
C HIS A 185 12.28 -3.04 3.73
N ILE A 186 11.59 -3.21 2.60
CA ILE A 186 11.75 -2.40 1.39
C ILE A 186 10.39 -1.77 1.06
N GLY A 187 10.34 -0.45 0.99
CA GLY A 187 9.11 0.29 0.70
C GLY A 187 9.38 1.73 0.24
N ASP A 188 8.36 2.43 -0.23
CA ASP A 188 8.49 3.77 -0.83
C ASP A 188 8.20 4.91 0.18
N SER A 189 7.59 4.59 1.32
CA SER A 189 7.11 5.58 2.28
C SER A 189 8.08 5.79 3.43
N GLU A 190 8.62 7.01 3.58
CA GLU A 190 9.42 7.36 4.76
C GLU A 190 8.65 7.10 6.07
N TYR A 191 7.40 7.54 6.15
CA TYR A 191 6.63 7.38 7.37
C TYR A 191 6.19 5.93 7.59
N SER A 192 5.50 5.32 6.62
CA SER A 192 4.90 3.99 6.83
C SER A 192 5.94 2.88 6.86
N ASP A 193 6.91 2.92 5.93
CA ASP A 193 7.83 1.80 5.70
C ASP A 193 9.11 1.99 6.49
N ILE A 194 9.78 3.13 6.34
CA ILE A 194 11.11 3.33 6.90
C ILE A 194 11.04 3.53 8.42
N VAL A 195 10.29 4.53 8.88
CA VAL A 195 10.10 4.77 10.32
C VAL A 195 9.47 3.54 10.97
N GLY A 196 8.47 2.92 10.34
CA GLY A 196 7.80 1.74 10.89
C GLY A 196 8.71 0.52 11.04
N ALA A 197 9.52 0.22 10.03
CA ALA A 197 10.51 -0.86 10.10
C ALA A 197 11.57 -0.57 11.19
N LYS A 198 12.04 0.67 11.30
CA LYS A 198 13.02 1.07 12.32
C LYS A 198 12.44 0.99 13.74
N GLU A 199 11.18 1.35 13.95
CA GLU A 199 10.49 1.15 15.23
C GLU A 199 10.39 -0.33 15.62
N ALA A 200 10.29 -1.22 14.63
CA ALA A 200 10.35 -2.68 14.81
C ALA A 200 11.79 -3.21 14.99
N LYS A 201 12.82 -2.35 14.95
CA LYS A 201 14.25 -2.70 14.96
C LYS A 201 14.70 -3.49 13.73
N MET A 202 13.98 -3.36 12.62
CA MET A 202 14.40 -3.89 11.33
C MET A 202 15.33 -2.89 10.63
N ARG A 203 16.10 -3.42 9.69
CA ARG A 203 16.76 -2.59 8.68
C ARG A 203 15.74 -2.17 7.62
N ALA A 204 15.94 -0.99 7.03
CA ALA A 204 14.99 -0.39 6.09
C ALA A 204 15.71 0.14 4.85
N ILE A 205 15.18 -0.20 3.68
CA ILE A 205 15.60 0.32 2.38
C ILE A 205 14.45 1.12 1.78
N LEU A 206 14.69 2.38 1.45
CA LEU A 206 13.75 3.19 0.69
C LEU A 206 13.86 2.84 -0.80
N PHE A 207 12.74 2.47 -1.42
CA PHE A 207 12.62 2.34 -2.86
C PHE A 207 12.04 3.62 -3.46
N ALA A 208 12.88 4.38 -4.16
CA ALA A 208 12.58 5.64 -4.81
C ALA A 208 12.60 5.49 -6.35
N GLY A 209 12.05 4.38 -6.87
CA GLY A 209 12.00 4.08 -8.30
C GLY A 209 10.70 4.51 -9.00
N VAL A 210 9.59 4.57 -8.26
CA VAL A 210 8.30 5.08 -8.74
C VAL A 210 7.98 6.41 -8.03
N ASN A 211 8.01 6.41 -6.70
CA ASN A 211 7.81 7.59 -5.88
C ASN A 211 9.16 8.11 -5.35
N ASP A 212 9.63 9.27 -5.85
CA ASP A 212 10.91 9.85 -5.45
C ASP A 212 10.80 10.91 -4.35
N LYS A 213 9.60 11.14 -3.82
CA LYS A 213 9.30 12.20 -2.83
C LYS A 213 10.25 12.21 -1.63
N TYR A 214 10.69 11.04 -1.19
CA TYR A 214 11.52 10.87 0.01
C TYR A 214 12.99 10.59 -0.31
N LYS A 215 13.40 10.59 -1.59
CA LYS A 215 14.73 10.19 -2.03
C LYS A 215 15.87 10.94 -1.32
N ASP A 216 15.72 12.24 -1.15
CA ASP A 216 16.76 13.11 -0.57
C ASP A 216 16.50 13.44 0.92
N ASN A 217 15.38 13.00 1.49
CA ASN A 217 14.98 13.30 2.86
C ASN A 217 14.25 12.10 3.47
N ASN A 218 15.03 11.10 3.84
CA ASN A 218 14.57 9.88 4.49
C ASN A 218 15.53 9.46 5.60
N SER A 219 15.06 8.57 6.45
CA SER A 219 15.86 7.99 7.54
C SER A 219 16.32 6.57 7.22
N ALA A 220 16.25 6.10 5.97
CA ALA A 220 16.53 4.72 5.61
C ALA A 220 18.01 4.35 5.79
N ASP A 221 18.30 3.06 5.91
CA ASP A 221 19.68 2.59 5.96
C ASP A 221 20.33 2.68 4.57
N LEU A 222 19.53 2.47 3.52
CA LEU A 222 19.90 2.66 2.12
C LEU A 222 18.70 3.18 1.31
N THR A 223 18.99 3.87 0.22
CA THR A 223 17.99 4.27 -0.78
C THR A 223 18.38 3.67 -2.13
N ILE A 224 17.42 3.05 -2.82
CA ILE A 224 17.58 2.50 -4.16
C ILE A 224 16.50 3.07 -5.08
N SER A 225 16.77 3.17 -6.38
CA SER A 225 15.75 3.53 -7.40
C SER A 225 15.50 2.43 -8.42
N THR A 226 16.29 1.36 -8.38
CA THR A 226 16.10 0.14 -9.17
C THR A 226 16.39 -1.08 -8.30
N TYR A 227 15.93 -2.25 -8.71
CA TYR A 227 16.23 -3.51 -8.04
C TYR A 227 17.58 -4.12 -8.46
N ASP A 228 18.35 -3.42 -9.30
CA ASP A 228 19.65 -3.87 -9.77
C ASP A 228 20.63 -3.98 -8.59
N ASN A 229 21.40 -5.07 -8.57
CA ASN A 229 22.38 -5.37 -7.52
C ASN A 229 21.78 -5.46 -6.10
N LEU A 230 20.45 -5.60 -5.94
CA LEU A 230 19.82 -5.70 -4.62
C LEU A 230 20.39 -6.89 -3.80
N VAL A 231 20.73 -7.99 -4.47
CA VAL A 231 21.37 -9.15 -3.81
C VAL A 231 22.69 -8.75 -3.17
N ASP A 232 23.58 -8.12 -3.94
CA ASP A 232 24.89 -7.67 -3.44
C ASP A 232 24.72 -6.65 -2.31
N ILE A 233 23.74 -5.75 -2.42
CA ILE A 233 23.42 -4.78 -1.38
C ILE A 233 23.03 -5.50 -0.07
N LEU A 234 22.16 -6.49 -0.15
CA LEU A 234 21.66 -7.22 1.03
C LEU A 234 22.74 -8.09 1.68
N GLU A 235 23.66 -8.65 0.90
CA GLU A 235 24.78 -9.45 1.40
C GLU A 235 25.83 -8.61 2.14
N ASN A 236 26.03 -7.36 1.69
CA ASN A 236 27.00 -6.43 2.28
C ASN A 236 26.37 -5.45 3.27
N MET A 237 25.08 -5.63 3.59
CA MET A 237 24.37 -4.76 4.50
C MET A 237 24.86 -4.97 5.94
N PRO A 238 25.26 -3.89 6.66
CA PRO A 238 25.79 -3.98 8.01
C PRO A 238 24.80 -4.61 9.01
#